data_AF-A0A2A5WD59-F1
#
_entry.id   AF-A0A2A5WD59-F1
#
_cell.length_a   1.000
_cell.length_b   1.000
_cell.length_c   1.000
_cell.angle_alpha   90.00
_cell.angle_beta   90.00
_cell.angle_gamma   90.00
#
_symmetry.space_group_name_H-M   'P 1'
#
loop_
_entity.id
_entity.type
_entity.pdbx_description
1 polymer ?
#
loop_
_entity_poly.entity_id
_entity_poly.type
_entity_poly.pdbx_seq_one_letter_code
_entity_poly.pdbx_strand_id
1 'polypeptide(L)'
;MIKILKSSLMVLMFGGFFSHTAVAQDAGAALKTIADIVASLNHFPSDTDKATLAEIEANANLPQGVRNMANTVANISHAASAEGKDQMAAIQANTQAPDFAKALAGIIAGINHVPSDEAKATLAELFP
;
A
#
# COMPACT_ATOMS: atom_id res chain seq x y z
N MET A 1 13.58 -49.92 -20.22
CA MET A 1 13.22 -49.52 -18.84
C MET A 1 12.06 -48.56 -18.91
N ILE A 2 10.93 -48.95 -18.33
CA ILE A 2 9.75 -48.09 -18.12
C ILE A 2 9.93 -47.42 -16.74
N LYS A 3 9.73 -46.10 -16.65
CA LYS A 3 9.42 -45.40 -15.40
C LYS A 3 8.28 -44.42 -15.67
N ILE A 4 7.14 -44.72 -15.07
CA ILE A 4 5.87 -43.98 -15.12
C ILE A 4 5.75 -43.14 -13.83
N LEU A 5 5.10 -41.97 -13.95
CA LEU A 5 4.49 -41.14 -12.88
C LEU A 5 5.47 -40.36 -11.98
N LYS A 6 5.22 -39.09 -11.63
CA LYS A 6 3.99 -38.59 -10.97
C LYS A 6 3.65 -37.12 -11.28
N SER A 7 2.35 -36.87 -11.40
CA SER A 7 1.55 -35.63 -11.30
C SER A 7 2.10 -34.62 -10.27
N SER A 8 1.94 -33.30 -10.42
CA SER A 8 0.64 -32.60 -10.44
C SER A 8 0.64 -31.31 -11.27
N LEU A 9 -0.08 -31.36 -12.38
CA LEU A 9 -0.72 -30.21 -13.00
C LEU A 9 -2.14 -30.11 -12.41
N MET A 10 -2.50 -28.92 -11.93
CA MET A 10 -3.86 -28.42 -11.66
C MET A 10 -4.88 -29.39 -11.03
N VAL A 11 -5.15 -29.17 -9.74
CA VAL A 11 -6.53 -29.20 -9.25
C VAL A 11 -6.87 -27.78 -8.84
N LEU A 12 -7.58 -27.09 -9.73
CA LEU A 12 -8.38 -25.93 -9.40
C LEU A 12 -9.31 -26.31 -8.24
N MET A 13 -8.98 -25.85 -7.04
CA MET A 13 -9.95 -25.80 -5.94
C MET A 13 -10.95 -24.69 -6.27
N PHE A 14 -12.15 -25.12 -6.65
CA PHE A 14 -13.35 -24.28 -6.76
C PHE A 14 -13.59 -23.56 -5.43
N GLY A 15 -13.32 -22.25 -5.41
CA GLY A 15 -13.54 -21.38 -4.25
C GLY A 15 -13.27 -19.93 -4.62
N GLY A 16 -14.06 -19.38 -5.56
CA GLY A 16 -14.03 -17.97 -5.94
C GLY A 16 -12.82 -17.57 -6.77
N PHE A 17 -12.96 -17.60 -8.10
CA PHE A 17 -12.13 -16.78 -8.98
C PHE A 17 -12.49 -15.31 -8.76
N PHE A 18 -12.00 -14.73 -7.66
CA PHE A 18 -11.84 -13.29 -7.63
C PHE A 18 -10.82 -12.97 -8.72
N SER A 19 -11.24 -12.18 -9.72
CA SER A 19 -10.33 -11.77 -10.79
C SER A 19 -9.15 -11.08 -10.11
N HIS A 20 -7.96 -11.68 -10.17
CA HIS A 20 -6.73 -11.09 -9.63
C HIS A 20 -6.51 -9.66 -10.15
N THR A 21 -7.09 -9.34 -11.31
CA THR A 21 -7.12 -8.00 -11.91
C THR A 21 -7.95 -6.99 -11.11
N ALA A 22 -9.09 -7.38 -10.53
CA ALA A 22 -9.94 -6.49 -9.75
C ALA A 22 -9.27 -6.09 -8.43
N VAL A 23 -8.70 -7.07 -7.71
CA VAL A 23 -7.93 -6.81 -6.48
C VAL A 23 -6.71 -5.93 -6.76
N ALA A 24 -6.03 -6.13 -7.91
CA ALA A 24 -4.91 -5.28 -8.31
C ALA A 24 -5.36 -3.85 -8.65
N GLN A 25 -6.50 -3.69 -9.32
CA GLN A 25 -7.09 -2.39 -9.62
C GLN A 25 -7.53 -1.65 -8.35
N ASP A 26 -8.21 -2.33 -7.44
CA ASP A 26 -8.64 -1.76 -6.16
C ASP A 26 -7.44 -1.36 -5.29
N ALA A 27 -6.39 -2.18 -5.26
CA ALA A 27 -5.14 -1.84 -4.59
C ALA A 27 -4.44 -0.63 -5.24
N GLY A 28 -4.43 -0.54 -6.58
CA GLY A 28 -3.89 0.61 -7.29
C GLY A 28 -4.64 1.90 -6.98
N ALA A 29 -5.98 1.86 -6.99
CA ALA A 29 -6.83 2.99 -6.63
C ALA A 29 -6.60 3.43 -5.18
N ALA A 30 -6.56 2.49 -4.24
CA ALA A 30 -6.28 2.77 -2.83
C ALA A 30 -4.88 3.39 -2.63
N LEU A 31 -3.86 2.88 -3.31
CA LEU A 31 -2.51 3.44 -3.25
C LEU A 31 -2.45 4.88 -3.81
N LYS A 32 -3.18 5.16 -4.90
CA LYS A 32 -3.32 6.53 -5.41
C LYS A 32 -4.00 7.44 -4.40
N THR A 33 -5.11 7.01 -3.80
CA THR A 33 -5.78 7.80 -2.75
C THR A 33 -4.85 8.11 -1.58
N ILE A 34 -4.07 7.12 -1.11
CA ILE A 34 -3.07 7.34 -0.06
C ILE A 34 -2.01 8.34 -0.52
N ALA A 35 -1.50 8.22 -1.75
CA ALA A 35 -0.51 9.13 -2.31
C ALA A 35 -1.03 10.58 -2.40
N ASP A 36 -2.27 10.78 -2.85
CA ASP A 36 -2.90 12.10 -2.95
C ASP A 36 -3.09 12.75 -1.57
N ILE A 37 -3.47 11.96 -0.56
CA ILE A 37 -3.54 12.42 0.84
C ILE A 37 -2.14 12.77 1.34
N VAL A 38 -1.15 11.90 1.14
CA VAL A 38 0.23 12.15 1.57
C VAL A 38 0.78 13.44 0.93
N ALA A 39 0.54 13.67 -0.36
CA ALA A 39 1.01 14.86 -1.07
C ALA A 39 0.33 16.16 -0.58
N SER A 40 -0.90 16.06 -0.08
CA SER A 40 -1.68 17.19 0.45
C SER A 40 -1.57 17.37 1.97
N LEU A 41 -0.84 16.49 2.67
CA LEU A 41 -0.63 16.60 4.11
C LEU A 41 -0.11 17.99 4.51
N ASN A 42 -0.91 18.66 5.33
CA ASN A 42 -0.54 19.90 5.99
C ASN A 42 -0.56 19.66 7.51
N HIS A 43 0.60 19.27 8.05
CA HIS A 43 0.85 18.90 9.46
C HIS A 43 0.31 17.53 9.89
N PHE A 44 -0.98 17.28 9.67
CA PHE A 44 -1.64 15.99 9.91
C PHE A 44 -2.82 15.82 8.92
N PRO A 45 -3.31 14.59 8.68
CA PRO A 45 -4.43 14.38 7.77
C PRO A 45 -5.70 15.05 8.28
N SER A 46 -6.51 15.62 7.37
CA SER A 46 -7.81 16.18 7.73
C SER A 46 -8.77 15.10 8.25
N ASP A 47 -9.88 15.49 8.88
CA ASP A 47 -10.88 14.51 9.35
C ASP A 47 -11.50 13.70 8.18
N THR A 48 -11.67 14.34 7.03
CA THR A 48 -12.11 13.67 5.80
C THR A 48 -11.07 12.66 5.32
N ASP A 49 -9.79 13.04 5.29
CA ASP A 49 -8.71 12.13 4.89
C ASP A 49 -8.61 10.94 5.85
N LYS A 50 -8.73 11.18 7.16
CA LYS A 50 -8.74 10.11 8.18
C LYS A 50 -9.88 9.13 7.97
N ALA A 51 -11.08 9.61 7.63
CA ALA A 51 -12.22 8.75 7.33
C ALA A 51 -11.93 7.88 6.09
N THR A 52 -11.42 8.49 5.01
CA THR A 52 -11.03 7.75 3.79
C THR A 52 -9.93 6.71 4.06
N LEU A 53 -8.91 7.06 4.87
CA LEU A 53 -7.86 6.12 5.26
C LEU A 53 -8.38 4.97 6.12
N ALA A 54 -9.34 5.24 7.01
CA ALA A 54 -9.98 4.20 7.83
C ALA A 54 -10.79 3.21 6.97
N GLU A 55 -11.46 3.68 5.90
CA GLU A 55 -12.14 2.80 4.95
C GLU A 55 -11.15 1.88 4.20
N ILE A 56 -10.01 2.42 3.78
CA ILE A 56 -8.94 1.65 3.14
C ILE A 56 -8.36 0.62 4.13
N GLU A 57 -8.07 1.03 5.36
CA GLU A 57 -7.56 0.15 6.41
C GLU A 57 -8.53 -1.00 6.73
N ALA A 58 -9.84 -0.73 6.76
CA ALA A 58 -10.86 -1.71 7.09
C ALA A 58 -11.18 -2.69 5.95
N ASN A 59 -10.75 -2.39 4.71
CA ASN A 59 -11.06 -3.20 3.54
C ASN A 59 -10.19 -4.48 3.48
N ALA A 60 -10.71 -5.59 3.99
CA ALA A 60 -10.04 -6.89 4.03
C ALA A 60 -9.70 -7.48 2.65
N ASN A 61 -10.26 -6.94 1.56
CA ASN A 61 -9.92 -7.37 0.20
C ASN A 61 -8.61 -6.72 -0.31
N LEU A 62 -8.10 -5.69 0.36
CA LEU A 62 -6.85 -5.02 0.00
C LEU A 62 -5.64 -5.75 0.60
N PRO A 63 -4.48 -5.73 -0.10
CA PRO A 63 -3.24 -6.26 0.47
C PRO A 63 -2.89 -5.60 1.82
N GLN A 64 -2.39 -6.38 2.77
CA GLN A 64 -2.02 -5.89 4.11
C GLN A 64 -1.08 -4.68 4.06
N GLY A 65 -0.14 -4.63 3.10
CA GLY A 65 0.76 -3.48 2.93
C GLY A 65 0.03 -2.17 2.62
N VAL A 66 -1.02 -2.19 1.80
CA VAL A 66 -1.84 -1.01 1.47
C VAL A 66 -2.58 -0.52 2.71
N ARG A 67 -3.15 -1.46 3.48
CA ARG A 67 -3.84 -1.17 4.74
C ARG A 67 -2.91 -0.59 5.80
N ASN A 68 -1.68 -1.11 5.89
CA ASN A 68 -0.65 -0.58 6.79
C ASN A 68 -0.24 0.86 6.41
N MET A 69 -0.10 1.16 5.12
CA MET A 69 0.15 2.53 4.67
C MET A 69 -1.00 3.46 5.09
N ALA A 70 -2.25 3.06 4.87
CA ALA A 70 -3.40 3.86 5.25
C ALA A 70 -3.44 4.15 6.75
N ASN A 71 -3.28 3.11 7.58
CA ASN A 71 -3.21 3.24 9.03
C ASN A 71 -2.05 4.15 9.47
N THR A 72 -0.86 3.97 8.88
CA THR A 72 0.32 4.78 9.22
C THR A 72 0.05 6.26 8.94
N VAL A 73 -0.48 6.58 7.75
CA VAL A 73 -0.80 7.97 7.36
C VAL A 73 -1.88 8.57 8.25
N ALA A 74 -2.94 7.80 8.58
CA ALA A 74 -4.04 8.29 9.42
C ALA A 74 -3.58 8.72 10.82
N ASN A 75 -2.50 8.11 11.31
CA ASN A 75 -1.93 8.34 12.63
C ASN A 75 -0.73 9.30 12.62
N ILE A 76 -0.40 9.93 11.49
CA ILE A 76 0.66 10.94 11.44
C ILE A 76 0.25 12.17 12.25
N SER A 77 1.05 12.45 13.28
CA SER A 77 1.04 13.69 14.04
C SER A 77 2.48 14.21 14.05
N HIS A 78 2.85 14.94 13.00
CA HIS A 78 4.20 15.35 12.59
C HIS A 78 5.01 14.28 11.85
N ALA A 79 5.01 13.04 12.30
CA ALA A 79 5.78 11.97 11.67
C ALA A 79 5.06 10.62 11.82
N ALA A 80 5.49 9.63 11.03
CA ALA A 80 5.10 8.24 11.25
C ALA A 80 5.60 7.75 12.62
N SER A 81 4.78 6.94 13.31
CA SER A 81 5.15 6.27 14.55
C SER A 81 6.29 5.28 14.32
N ALA A 82 6.94 4.80 15.40
CA ALA A 82 7.96 3.75 15.29
C ALA A 82 7.41 2.49 14.61
N GLU A 83 6.23 2.04 15.04
CA GLU A 83 5.53 0.91 14.41
C GLU A 83 5.23 1.17 12.94
N GLY A 84 4.72 2.35 12.58
CA GLY A 84 4.46 2.72 11.20
C GLY A 84 5.72 2.70 10.34
N LYS A 85 6.86 3.17 10.87
CA LYS A 85 8.15 3.11 10.18
C LYS A 85 8.63 1.67 9.97
N ASP A 86 8.47 0.80 10.96
CA ASP A 86 8.81 -0.62 10.84
C ASP A 86 7.94 -1.31 9.78
N GLN A 87 6.65 -0.99 9.74
CA GLN A 87 5.72 -1.49 8.72
C GLN A 87 6.11 -0.99 7.33
N MET A 88 6.49 0.29 7.17
CA MET A 88 6.94 0.83 5.89
C MET A 88 8.26 0.18 5.44
N ALA A 89 9.20 -0.04 6.35
CA ALA A 89 10.44 -0.75 6.07
C ALA A 89 10.17 -2.19 5.59
N ALA A 90 9.19 -2.89 6.19
CA ALA A 90 8.78 -4.22 5.76
C ALA A 90 8.19 -4.22 4.33
N ILE A 91 7.45 -3.17 3.95
CA ILE A 91 6.94 -3.01 2.58
C ILE A 91 8.09 -2.76 1.60
N GLN A 92 9.04 -1.88 1.95
CA GLN A 92 10.21 -1.60 1.11
C GLN A 92 11.08 -2.84 0.89
N ALA A 93 11.22 -3.69 1.91
CA ALA A 93 11.98 -4.94 1.82
C ALA A 93 11.23 -6.08 1.10
N ASN A 94 9.93 -5.93 0.84
CA ASN A 94 9.13 -6.98 0.21
C ASN A 94 9.43 -7.10 -1.29
N THR A 95 10.05 -8.21 -1.70
CA THR A 95 10.42 -8.47 -3.10
C THR A 95 9.22 -8.62 -4.04
N GLN A 96 8.03 -8.88 -3.51
CA GLN A 96 6.79 -9.01 -4.29
C GLN A 96 6.02 -7.68 -4.39
N ALA A 97 6.40 -6.66 -3.61
CA ALA A 97 5.76 -5.35 -3.71
C ALA A 97 6.23 -4.62 -4.99
N PRO A 98 5.32 -3.96 -5.72
CA PRO A 98 5.70 -3.16 -6.86
C PRO A 98 6.48 -1.92 -6.44
N ASP A 99 7.36 -1.42 -7.30
CA ASP A 99 8.32 -0.38 -6.93
C ASP A 99 7.67 0.96 -6.55
N PHE A 100 6.56 1.33 -7.20
CA PHE A 100 5.80 2.54 -6.83
C PHE A 100 5.22 2.44 -5.41
N ALA A 101 4.81 1.24 -4.96
CA ALA A 101 4.33 1.04 -3.60
C ALA A 101 5.48 1.10 -2.57
N LYS A 102 6.66 0.58 -2.92
CA LYS A 102 7.87 0.74 -2.09
C LYS A 102 8.30 2.20 -1.97
N ALA A 103 8.21 2.95 -3.07
CA ALA A 103 8.51 4.38 -3.07
C ALA A 103 7.54 5.16 -2.16
N LEU A 104 6.23 4.90 -2.27
CA LEU A 104 5.22 5.49 -1.37
C LEU A 104 5.50 5.15 0.10
N ALA A 105 5.83 3.89 0.42
CA ALA A 105 6.21 3.50 1.78
C ALA A 105 7.42 4.29 2.31
N GLY A 106 8.44 4.47 1.47
CA GLY A 106 9.63 5.26 1.80
C GLY A 106 9.31 6.72 2.08
N ILE A 107 8.43 7.32 1.27
CA ILE A 107 7.98 8.70 1.48
C ILE A 107 7.20 8.80 2.81
N ILE A 108 6.25 7.90 3.06
CA ILE A 108 5.47 7.86 4.31
C ILE A 108 6.39 7.76 5.54
N ALA A 109 7.38 6.85 5.51
CA ALA A 109 8.33 6.68 6.60
C ALA A 109 9.20 7.93 6.84
N GLY A 110 9.48 8.67 5.77
CA GLY A 110 10.29 9.88 5.77
C GLY A 110 9.54 11.17 6.13
N ILE A 111 8.22 11.13 6.32
CA ILE A 111 7.44 12.33 6.68
C ILE A 111 7.96 12.92 8.00
N ASN A 112 8.28 14.20 7.94
CA ASN A 112 8.62 15.04 9.09
C ASN A 112 7.97 16.43 8.90
N HIS A 113 6.94 16.70 9.69
CA HIS A 113 5.96 17.79 9.56
C HIS A 113 5.10 17.74 8.28
N VAL A 114 5.71 17.92 7.11
CA VAL A 114 5.03 17.92 5.80
C VAL A 114 5.88 17.17 4.77
N PRO A 115 5.28 16.59 3.72
CA PRO A 115 6.03 16.05 2.60
C PRO A 115 6.91 17.12 1.94
N SER A 116 8.16 16.76 1.59
CA SER A 116 9.04 17.65 0.83
C SER A 116 8.53 17.86 -0.60
N ASP A 117 9.03 18.88 -1.29
CA ASP A 117 8.64 19.16 -2.67
C ASP A 117 9.09 18.03 -3.63
N GLU A 118 10.25 17.43 -3.37
CA GLU A 118 10.74 16.25 -4.10
C GLU A 118 9.83 15.04 -3.88
N ALA A 119 9.36 14.85 -2.64
CA ALA A 119 8.41 13.78 -2.33
C ALA A 119 7.08 13.99 -3.07
N LYS A 120 6.53 15.21 -3.07
CA LYS A 120 5.31 15.54 -3.82
C LYS A 120 5.48 15.32 -5.33
N ALA A 121 6.62 15.74 -5.90
CA ALA A 121 6.92 15.54 -7.31
C ALA A 121 7.01 14.04 -7.66
N THR A 122 7.68 13.26 -6.80
CA THR A 122 7.77 11.79 -6.96
C THR A 122 6.38 11.14 -6.90
N LEU A 123 5.51 11.57 -5.96
CA LEU A 123 4.15 11.05 -5.88
C LEU A 123 3.32 11.39 -7.12
N ALA A 124 3.45 12.62 -7.64
CA ALA A 124 2.75 13.02 -8.87
C ALA A 124 3.21 12.23 -10.11
N GLU A 125 4.48 11.84 -10.18
CA GLU A 125 5.01 11.00 -11.27
C GLU A 125 4.53 9.56 -11.16
N LEU A 126 4.55 8.99 -9.95
CA LEU A 126 4.20 7.59 -9.71
C LEU A 126 2.69 7.32 -9.68
N PHE A 127 1.88 8.33 -9.34
CA PHE A 127 0.43 8.23 -9.16
C PHE A 127 -0.32 9.36 -9.89
N PRO A 128 -0.25 9.42 -11.23
CA PRO A 128 -0.90 10.46 -12.03
C PRO A 128 -2.43 10.47 -11.89
#